data_AF-A0AAW0KBT7-F1
#
_entry.id   AF-A0AAW0KBT7-F1
#
_cell.length_a   1.000
_cell.length_b   1.000
_cell.length_c   1.000
_cell.angle_alpha   90.00
_cell.angle_beta   90.00
_cell.angle_gamma   90.00
#
_symmetry.space_group_name_H-M   'P 1'
#
loop_
_entity.id
_entity.type
_entity.pdbx_description
1 polymer ?
#
loop_
_entity_poly.entity_id
_entity_poly.type
_entity_poly.pdbx_seq_one_letter_code
_entity_poly.pdbx_strand_id
1 'polypeptide(L)'
;MDRLLQFQHILESDPLIDEVGFVHPTQFAMLAEDSTGDAAISDGTTFWSRDHKLGVSTQAVLPLYNAAERAFIAAMEEYKRLGDDDDGLESEVMKHGEALLLLSSDFGTAWNSRSLFIIIQFTYLSFW
;
A
#
# COMPACT_ATOMS: atom_id res chain seq x y z
N MET A 1 -1.58 16.59 3.70
CA MET A 1 -1.40 15.58 2.63
C MET A 1 -2.41 14.46 2.86
N ASP A 2 -2.90 13.85 1.78
CA ASP A 2 -3.75 12.66 1.90
C ASP A 2 -2.95 11.51 2.55
N ARG A 3 -3.56 10.82 3.53
CA ARG A 3 -2.93 9.71 4.24
C ARG A 3 -2.67 8.52 3.31
N LEU A 4 -3.50 8.36 2.28
CA LEU A 4 -3.30 7.32 1.26
C LEU A 4 -2.06 7.62 0.40
N LEU A 5 -1.92 8.85 -0.10
CA LEU A 5 -0.75 9.26 -0.87
C LEU A 5 0.53 9.15 -0.05
N GLN A 6 0.48 9.51 1.24
CA GLN A 6 1.63 9.36 2.13
C GLN A 6 2.01 7.88 2.32
N PHE A 7 1.02 7.01 2.50
CA PHE A 7 1.25 5.57 2.62
C PHE A 7 1.87 4.99 1.34
N GLN A 8 1.33 5.34 0.17
CA GLN A 8 1.87 4.91 -1.12
C GLN A 8 3.30 5.43 -1.35
N HIS A 9 3.56 6.69 -1.02
CA HIS A 9 4.91 7.26 -1.12
C HIS A 9 5.91 6.50 -0.24
N ILE A 10 5.52 6.03 0.95
CA ILE A 10 6.40 5.22 1.80
C ILE A 10 6.73 3.88 1.13
N LEU A 11 5.72 3.20 0.56
CA LEU A 11 5.90 1.95 -0.17
C LEU A 11 6.78 2.12 -1.41
N GLU A 12 6.60 3.21 -2.16
CA GLU A 12 7.42 3.53 -3.34
C GLU A 12 8.87 3.92 -2.95
N SER A 13 9.05 4.56 -1.80
CA SER A 13 10.37 4.99 -1.31
C SER A 13 11.21 3.85 -0.73
N ASP A 14 10.56 2.86 -0.12
CA ASP A 14 11.20 1.68 0.44
C ASP A 14 10.60 0.39 -0.17
N PRO A 15 11.08 -0.04 -1.35
CA PRO A 15 10.58 -1.23 -2.02
C PRO A 15 10.97 -2.53 -1.31
N LEU A 16 11.79 -2.46 -0.25
CA LEU A 16 12.27 -3.61 0.50
C LEU A 16 11.44 -3.90 1.75
N ILE A 17 10.32 -3.19 1.96
CA ILE A 17 9.47 -3.40 3.14
C ILE A 17 9.09 -4.88 3.26
N ASP A 18 9.55 -5.52 4.33
CA ASP A 18 9.35 -6.95 4.58
C ASP A 18 8.26 -7.21 5.63
N GLU A 19 7.94 -6.22 6.45
CA GLU A 19 6.97 -6.31 7.54
C GLU A 19 6.10 -5.06 7.65
N VAL A 20 4.78 -5.25 7.72
CA VAL A 20 3.81 -4.19 8.04
C VAL A 20 3.11 -4.55 9.35
N GLY A 21 3.19 -3.65 10.33
CA GLY A 21 2.63 -3.83 11.66
C GLY A 21 1.64 -2.74 12.05
N PHE A 22 0.63 -3.10 12.84
CA PHE A 22 -0.32 -2.15 13.39
C PHE A 22 0.05 -1.80 14.83
N VAL A 23 0.30 -0.52 15.07
CA VAL A 23 0.83 -0.03 16.35
C VAL A 23 -0.20 0.86 17.04
N HIS A 24 -0.48 0.60 18.32
CA HIS A 24 -1.39 1.46 19.08
C HIS A 24 -0.77 2.86 19.26
N PRO A 25 -1.54 3.98 19.17
CA PRO A 25 -1.00 5.34 19.30
C PRO A 25 -0.10 5.57 20.52
N THR A 26 -0.39 4.91 21.65
CA THR A 26 0.42 5.03 22.88
C THR A 26 1.80 4.39 22.75
N GLN A 27 1.97 3.38 21.91
CA GLN A 27 3.26 2.72 21.62
C GLN A 27 4.02 3.45 20.50
N PHE A 28 3.29 4.21 19.68
CA PHE A 28 3.84 4.94 18.55
C PHE A 28 4.78 6.07 18.98
N ALA A 29 4.43 6.78 20.06
CA ALA A 29 5.27 7.82 20.65
C ALA A 29 6.63 7.27 21.13
N MET A 30 6.64 6.04 21.66
CA MET A 30 7.87 5.37 22.09
C MET A 30 8.79 5.04 20.91
N LEU A 31 8.23 4.61 19.78
CA LEU A 31 8.98 4.34 18.55
C LEU A 31 9.57 5.62 17.93
N ALA A 32 8.88 6.75 18.09
CA ALA A 32 9.36 8.05 17.60
C ALA A 32 10.55 8.59 18.41
N GLU A 33 10.57 8.37 19.73
CA GLU A 33 11.68 8.80 20.61
C GLU A 33 12.97 8.00 20.37
N ASP A 34 12.86 6.70 20.09
CA ASP A 34 14.01 5.83 19.74
C ASP A 34 14.59 6.09 18.33
N SER A 35 13.96 7.00 17.56
CA SER A 35 14.32 7.33 16.18
C SER A 35 15.26 8.55 16.06
N THR A 36 15.86 9.01 17.16
CA THR A 36 16.69 10.23 17.26
C THR A 36 17.98 10.23 16.41
N GLY A 37 18.21 9.25 15.53
CA GLY A 37 19.50 9.06 14.84
C GLY A 37 19.49 8.68 13.37
N ASP A 38 18.35 8.44 12.71
CA ASP A 38 18.38 8.15 11.26
C ASP A 38 17.04 8.38 10.57
N ALA A 39 17.05 8.34 9.23
CA ALA A 39 16.02 8.68 8.25
C ALA A 39 14.63 8.00 8.39
N ALA A 40 14.05 7.95 9.59
CA ALA A 40 12.70 7.49 9.82
C ALA A 40 11.71 8.46 9.18
N ILE A 41 10.93 7.98 8.21
CA ILE A 41 9.76 8.72 7.73
C ILE A 41 8.69 8.56 8.82
N SER A 42 8.60 9.56 9.69
CA SER A 42 7.55 9.64 10.71
C SER A 42 6.82 10.96 10.62
N ASP A 43 5.49 10.89 10.54
CA ASP A 43 4.62 12.05 10.74
C ASP A 43 4.24 12.22 12.23
N GLY A 44 4.90 11.46 13.12
CA GLY A 44 4.69 11.46 14.57
C GLY A 44 3.39 10.83 15.05
N THR A 45 2.46 10.44 14.17
CA THR A 45 1.09 10.08 14.59
C THR A 45 0.42 8.94 13.82
N THR A 46 0.89 8.65 12.60
CA THR A 46 0.18 7.79 11.63
C THR A 46 1.09 6.74 11.03
N PHE A 47 2.28 7.12 10.55
CA PHE A 47 3.22 6.21 9.88
C PHE A 47 4.62 6.27 10.50
N TRP A 48 5.22 5.10 10.67
CA TRP A 48 6.58 4.91 11.15
C TRP A 48 7.24 3.94 10.19
N SER A 49 8.38 4.30 9.62
CA SER A 49 9.14 3.44 8.73
C SER A 49 10.60 3.44 9.15
N ARG A 50 11.17 2.25 9.39
CA ARG A 50 12.59 2.04 9.70
C ARG A 50 12.97 0.58 9.43
N ASP A 51 14.20 0.34 8.99
CA ASP A 51 14.76 -1.01 8.81
C ASP A 51 13.86 -1.92 7.96
N HIS A 52 13.24 -1.37 6.91
CA HIS A 52 12.27 -2.06 6.04
C HIS A 52 10.99 -2.52 6.74
N LYS A 53 10.68 -1.95 7.90
CA LYS A 53 9.44 -2.20 8.63
C LYS A 53 8.55 -0.98 8.60
N LEU A 54 7.26 -1.19 8.36
CA LEU A 54 6.25 -0.14 8.34
C LEU A 54 5.24 -0.33 9.47
N GLY A 55 5.27 0.59 10.42
CA GLY A 55 4.26 0.73 11.47
C GLY A 55 3.14 1.68 11.03
N VAL A 56 1.90 1.19 11.03
CA VAL A 56 0.69 2.00 10.80
C VAL A 56 -0.07 2.13 12.12
N SER A 57 -0.43 3.35 12.50
CA SER A 57 -1.20 3.56 13.71
C SER A 57 -2.59 2.92 13.61
N THR A 58 -3.03 2.17 14.63
CA THR A 58 -4.34 1.49 14.63
C THR A 58 -5.52 2.44 14.40
N GLN A 59 -5.40 3.70 14.85
CA GLN A 59 -6.41 4.74 14.63
C GLN A 59 -6.56 5.14 13.15
N ALA A 60 -5.53 4.90 12.34
CA ALA A 60 -5.47 5.27 10.94
C ALA A 60 -5.82 4.10 10.00
N VAL A 61 -5.79 2.86 10.48
CA VAL A 61 -6.04 1.66 9.66
C VAL A 61 -7.39 1.72 8.96
N LEU A 62 -8.48 1.92 9.71
CA LEU A 62 -9.84 1.94 9.13
C LEU A 62 -10.05 3.13 8.16
N PRO A 63 -9.66 4.38 8.51
CA PRO A 63 -9.70 5.48 7.55
C PRO A 63 -8.90 5.22 6.28
N LEU A 64 -7.70 4.64 6.41
CA LEU A 64 -6.79 4.37 5.31
C LEU A 64 -7.31 3.24 4.42
N TYR A 65 -7.86 2.18 5.01
CA TYR A 65 -8.56 1.11 4.30
C TYR A 65 -9.70 1.68 3.45
N ASN A 66 -10.60 2.47 4.05
CA ASN A 66 -11.73 3.06 3.33
C ASN A 66 -11.28 4.02 2.21
N ALA A 67 -10.16 4.73 2.40
CA ALA A 67 -9.59 5.59 1.37
C ALA A 67 -9.01 4.77 0.22
N ALA A 68 -8.24 3.72 0.52
CA ALA A 68 -7.66 2.82 -0.47
C ALA A 68 -8.75 2.07 -1.26
N GLU A 69 -9.81 1.61 -0.58
CA GLU A 69 -10.97 0.96 -1.19
C GLU A 69 -11.66 1.89 -2.20
N ARG A 70 -11.95 3.13 -1.81
CA ARG A 70 -12.57 4.12 -2.71
C ARG A 70 -11.69 4.42 -3.91
N ALA A 71 -10.39 4.61 -3.69
CA ALA A 71 -9.45 4.90 -4.76
C ALA A 71 -9.31 3.72 -5.75
N PHE A 72 -9.25 2.50 -5.23
CA PHE A 72 -9.24 1.29 -6.03
C PHE A 72 -10.50 1.12 -6.87
N ILE A 73 -11.69 1.32 -6.28
CA ILE A 73 -12.96 1.23 -7.02
C ILE A 73 -13.00 2.28 -8.14
N ALA A 74 -12.60 3.52 -7.86
CA ALA A 74 -12.57 4.58 -8.85
C ALA A 74 -11.61 4.25 -10.01
N ALA A 75 -10.39 3.80 -9.71
CA ALA A 75 -9.41 3.38 -10.71
C ALA A 75 -9.91 2.19 -11.55
N MET A 76 -10.56 1.21 -10.91
CA MET A 76 -11.14 0.05 -11.58
C MET A 76 -12.32 0.41 -12.50
N GLU A 77 -13.16 1.36 -12.08
CA GLU A 77 -14.25 1.89 -12.93
C GLU A 77 -13.71 2.63 -14.14
N GLU A 78 -12.64 3.41 -13.96
CA GLU A 78 -12.01 4.17 -15.03
C GLU A 78 -11.28 3.26 -16.03
N TYR A 79 -10.53 2.27 -15.54
CA TYR A 79 -9.91 1.21 -16.34
C TYR A 79 -10.96 0.48 -17.21
N LYS A 80 -12.09 0.07 -16.62
CA LYS A 80 -13.19 -0.58 -17.36
C LYS A 80 -13.82 0.32 -18.42
N ARG A 81 -13.77 1.64 -18.25
CA ARG A 81 -14.38 2.62 -19.15
C ARG A 81 -13.50 2.98 -20.34
N LEU A 82 -12.19 3.07 -20.12
CA LEU A 82 -11.22 3.51 -21.13
C LEU A 82 -10.60 2.35 -21.91
N GLY A 83 -10.59 1.14 -21.34
CA GLY A 83 -9.99 -0.04 -21.97
C GLY A 83 -8.47 -0.06 -21.82
N ASP A 84 -7.89 -1.19 -22.21
CA ASP A 84 -6.49 -1.64 -22.01
C ASP A 84 -5.39 -0.79 -22.69
N ASP A 85 -5.73 0.38 -23.24
CA ASP A 85 -4.84 1.21 -24.07
C ASP A 85 -4.00 2.22 -23.24
N ASP A 86 -4.14 2.24 -21.91
CA ASP A 86 -3.44 3.18 -21.01
C ASP A 86 -2.75 2.46 -19.84
N ASP A 87 -1.45 2.19 -20.01
CA ASP A 87 -0.53 1.63 -18.99
C ASP A 87 -0.56 2.42 -17.66
N GLY A 88 -0.94 3.71 -17.69
CA GLY A 88 -1.05 4.56 -16.50
C GLY A 88 -2.17 4.12 -15.55
N LEU A 89 -3.31 3.68 -16.10
CA LEU A 89 -4.46 3.25 -15.30
C LEU A 89 -4.22 1.90 -14.62
N GLU A 90 -3.51 1.01 -15.30
CA GLU A 90 -3.10 -0.27 -14.73
C GLU A 90 -2.17 -0.07 -13.52
N SER A 91 -1.21 0.86 -13.63
CA SER A 91 -0.32 1.20 -12.52
C SER A 91 -1.09 1.70 -11.30
N GLU A 92 -2.09 2.57 -11.47
CA GLU A 92 -2.88 3.10 -10.36
C GLU A 92 -3.76 2.04 -9.69
N VAL A 93 -4.38 1.14 -10.48
CA VAL A 93 -5.11 -0.02 -9.96
C VAL A 93 -4.20 -0.90 -9.11
N MET A 94 -2.96 -1.14 -9.56
CA MET A 94 -1.99 -1.94 -8.81
C MET A 94 -1.54 -1.28 -7.51
N LYS A 95 -1.25 0.02 -7.53
CA LYS A 95 -0.84 0.77 -6.33
C LYS A 95 -1.92 0.79 -5.26
N HIS A 96 -3.19 1.00 -5.65
CA HIS A 96 -4.29 0.98 -4.68
C HIS A 96 -4.61 -0.44 -4.20
N GLY A 97 -4.52 -1.44 -5.08
CA GLY A 97 -4.71 -2.86 -4.73
C GLY A 97 -3.65 -3.37 -3.75
N GLU A 98 -2.40 -2.94 -3.91
CA GLU A 98 -1.32 -3.22 -2.97
C GLU A 98 -1.60 -2.63 -1.59
N ALA A 99 -2.01 -1.36 -1.54
CA ALA A 99 -2.32 -0.71 -0.28
C ALA A 99 -3.47 -1.43 0.47
N LEU A 100 -4.51 -1.84 -0.26
CA LEU A 100 -5.62 -2.63 0.30
C LEU A 100 -5.16 -3.96 0.92
N LEU A 101 -4.27 -4.68 0.25
CA LEU A 101 -3.79 -5.99 0.74
C LEU A 101 -2.94 -5.89 2.00
N LEU A 102 -2.12 -4.84 2.10
CA LEU A 102 -1.31 -4.60 3.29
C LEU A 102 -2.17 -4.16 4.49
N LEU A 103 -3.33 -3.54 4.25
CA LEU A 103 -4.26 -3.09 5.29
C LEU A 103 -5.27 -4.16 5.70
N SER A 104 -5.59 -5.08 4.80
CA SER A 104 -6.51 -6.20 5.02
C SER A 104 -6.12 -7.39 4.15
N SER A 105 -5.30 -8.30 4.70
CA SER A 105 -4.85 -9.52 4.01
C SER A 105 -5.99 -10.48 3.61
N ASP A 106 -7.16 -10.34 4.24
CA ASP A 106 -8.37 -11.12 3.94
C ASP A 106 -9.20 -10.56 2.78
N PHE A 107 -8.73 -9.50 2.09
CA PHE A 107 -9.42 -8.98 0.91
C PHE A 107 -9.10 -9.83 -0.33
N GLY A 108 -9.75 -10.99 -0.43
CA GLY A 108 -9.52 -11.99 -1.49
C GLY A 108 -9.62 -11.42 -2.92
N THR A 109 -10.36 -10.32 -3.14
CA THR A 109 -10.45 -9.62 -4.43
C THR A 109 -9.13 -8.96 -4.85
N ALA A 110 -8.36 -8.40 -3.91
CA ALA A 110 -7.07 -7.80 -4.22
C ALA A 110 -5.99 -8.89 -4.43
N TRP A 111 -6.09 -10.02 -3.72
CA TRP A 111 -5.23 -11.19 -3.95
C TRP A 111 -5.47 -11.79 -5.34
N ASN A 112 -6.73 -11.84 -5.78
CA ASN A 112 -7.08 -12.33 -7.11
C ASN A 112 -6.56 -11.42 -8.24
N SER A 113 -6.49 -10.10 -7.99
CA SER A 113 -5.92 -9.12 -8.94
C SER A 113 -4.40 -9.31 -9.09
N ARG A 114 -3.68 -9.63 -8.01
CA ARG A 114 -2.25 -10.02 -8.05
C ARG A 114 -2.03 -11.39 -8.72
N SER A 115 -2.95 -12.33 -8.51
CA SER A 115 -2.89 -13.65 -9.13
C SER A 115 -3.09 -13.59 -10.64
N LEU A 116 -3.95 -12.69 -11.13
CA LEU A 116 -4.13 -12.46 -12.56
C LEU A 116 -2.84 -11.97 -13.22
N PHE A 117 -2.10 -11.07 -12.57
CA PHE A 117 -0.82 -10.55 -13.08
C PHE A 117 0.31 -11.58 -13.03
N ILE A 118 0.42 -12.35 -11.95
CA ILE A 118 1.39 -13.45 -11.86
C ILE A 118 1.11 -14.52 -12.93
N ILE A 119 -0.16 -14.82 -13.21
CA ILE A 119 -0.55 -15.75 -14.26
C ILE A 119 -0.26 -15.18 -15.66
N ILE A 120 -0.55 -13.90 -15.92
CA ILE A 120 -0.25 -13.24 -17.19
C ILE A 120 1.27 -13.15 -17.43
N GLN A 121 2.06 -12.82 -16.40
CA GLN A 121 3.51 -12.75 -16.51
C GLN A 121 4.13 -14.15 -16.72
N PHE A 122 3.62 -15.19 -16.05
CA PHE A 122 4.06 -16.57 -16.29
C PHE A 122 3.70 -17.07 -17.70
N THR A 123 2.54 -16.70 -18.26
CA THR A 123 2.20 -17.10 -19.63
C THR A 123 3.01 -16.34 -20.68
N TYR A 124 3.39 -15.08 -20.45
CA TYR A 124 4.26 -14.31 -21.37
C TYR A 124 5.74 -14.73 -21.31
N LEU A 125 6.25 -15.19 -20.16
CA LEU A 125 7.61 -15.74 -20.04
C LEU A 125 7.73 -17.23 -20.42
N SER A 126 6.63 -17.92 -20.72
CA SER A 126 6.64 -19.33 -21.15
C SER A 126 6.67 -19.52 -22.68
N PHE A 127 6.77 -18.43 -23.44
CA PHE A 127 6.91 -18.44 -24.90
C PHE A 127 8.08 -17.55 -25.36
N TRP A 128 9.28 -17.76 -24.81
CA TRP A 128 10.59 -17.62 -25.48
C TRP A 128 11.66 -18.36 -24.66
#